data_AF-A0A346PKP9-F1
#
_entry.id   AF-A0A346PKP9-F1
#
_cell.length_a   1.000
_cell.length_b   1.000
_cell.length_c   1.000
_cell.angle_alpha   90.00
_cell.angle_beta   90.00
_cell.angle_gamma   90.00
#
_symmetry.space_group_name_H-M   'P 1'
#
loop_
_entity.id
_entity.type
_entity.pdbx_description
1 polymer ?
#
loop_
_entity_poly.entity_id
_entity_poly.type
_entity_poly.pdbx_seq_one_letter_code
_entity_poly.pdbx_strand_id
1 'polypeptide(L)'
;MVGPGRHTNEQRETATGEPSNSRRLSVATLLSSLVPTSLARRAIAVSVETDREVYDRGEPVEITVEFKNRLPVAVDVPTPRRRRWGWSVDGELEATDERRYVRSKPSTFTFRGGERKRVSVTWSGRFERTGGRHEFVLPEPGTHEIRAFVATDPNGSQPSDVTTIRIE
;
A
#
# COMPACT_ATOMS: atom_id res chain seq x y z
N MET A 1 -30.47 -15.11 -73.84
CA MET A 1 -29.99 -15.97 -72.75
C MET A 1 -29.99 -15.14 -71.48
N VAL A 2 -30.88 -15.49 -70.56
CA VAL A 2 -30.90 -15.29 -69.10
C VAL A 2 -30.84 -13.87 -68.53
N GLY A 3 -31.90 -13.54 -67.78
CA GLY A 3 -32.03 -12.38 -66.92
C GLY A 3 -31.60 -12.65 -65.46
N PRO A 4 -32.42 -12.24 -64.46
CA PRO A 4 -32.00 -11.35 -63.37
C PRO A 4 -31.82 -12.07 -62.02
N GLY A 5 -31.35 -11.36 -60.99
CA GLY A 5 -31.42 -11.91 -59.63
C GLY A 5 -30.77 -11.04 -58.54
N ARG A 6 -31.62 -10.32 -57.81
CA ARG A 6 -31.33 -9.75 -56.48
C ARG A 6 -30.94 -10.87 -55.51
N HIS A 7 -29.94 -10.65 -54.66
CA HIS A 7 -29.95 -11.20 -53.30
C HIS A 7 -29.30 -10.21 -52.32
N THR A 8 -30.18 -9.66 -51.50
CA THR A 8 -30.04 -9.15 -50.15
C THR A 8 -28.83 -9.73 -49.40
N ASN A 9 -28.03 -8.87 -48.78
CA ASN A 9 -27.37 -9.26 -47.53
C ASN A 9 -27.72 -8.25 -46.45
N GLU A 10 -28.52 -8.72 -45.50
CA GLU A 10 -28.97 -8.01 -44.32
C GLU A 10 -27.76 -7.59 -43.48
N GLN A 11 -27.48 -6.29 -43.43
CA GLN A 11 -26.77 -5.70 -42.30
C GLN A 11 -27.81 -5.11 -41.35
N ARG A 12 -28.35 -5.98 -40.50
CA ARG A 12 -28.95 -5.60 -39.22
C ARG A 12 -28.17 -6.29 -38.12
N GLU A 13 -27.08 -5.67 -37.72
CA GLU A 13 -26.62 -5.76 -36.34
C GLU A 13 -26.94 -4.43 -35.67
N THR A 14 -28.13 -4.36 -35.10
CA THR A 14 -28.43 -3.44 -34.01
C THR A 14 -27.58 -3.83 -32.81
N ALA A 15 -26.32 -3.38 -32.81
CA ALA A 15 -25.56 -3.21 -31.58
C ALA A 15 -25.98 -1.87 -30.98
N THR A 16 -27.09 -1.87 -30.24
CA THR A 16 -27.35 -0.84 -29.23
C THR A 16 -26.32 -1.06 -28.11
N GLY A 17 -25.08 -0.66 -28.37
CA GLY A 17 -24.04 -0.55 -27.37
C GLY A 17 -24.37 0.64 -26.49
N GLU A 18 -24.97 0.36 -25.33
CA GLU A 18 -25.21 1.32 -24.26
C GLU A 18 -23.92 2.11 -23.94
N PRO A 19 -23.85 3.43 -24.21
CA PRO A 19 -22.70 4.22 -23.81
C PRO A 19 -23.00 4.83 -22.43
N SER A 20 -22.91 4.02 -21.38
CA SER A 20 -23.09 4.50 -20.00
C SER A 20 -22.13 3.83 -19.01
N ASN A 21 -20.83 3.86 -19.29
CA ASN A 21 -19.84 3.57 -18.23
C ASN A 21 -18.52 4.35 -18.35
N SER A 22 -18.25 4.96 -19.50
CA SER A 22 -17.01 5.71 -19.78
C SER A 22 -16.95 7.10 -19.13
N ARG A 23 -18.08 7.69 -18.70
CA ARG A 23 -18.11 9.03 -18.06
C ARG A 23 -17.80 9.03 -16.56
N ARG A 24 -17.96 7.90 -15.86
CA ARG A 24 -17.66 7.84 -14.41
C ARG A 24 -16.16 7.65 -14.13
N LEU A 25 -15.47 7.01 -15.07
CA LEU A 25 -14.02 6.79 -14.98
C LEU A 25 -13.21 8.06 -15.28
N SER A 26 -13.74 8.99 -16.09
CA SER A 26 -13.01 10.23 -16.44
C SER A 26 -13.07 11.32 -15.37
N VAL A 27 -14.20 11.49 -14.67
CA VAL A 27 -14.33 12.54 -13.63
C VAL A 27 -13.57 12.16 -12.35
N ALA A 28 -13.56 10.88 -11.97
CA ALA A 28 -12.84 10.40 -10.79
C ALA A 28 -11.31 10.56 -10.93
N THR A 29 -10.77 10.43 -12.15
CA THR A 29 -9.33 10.63 -12.43
C THR A 29 -8.95 12.11 -12.47
N LEU A 30 -9.87 13.02 -12.83
CA LEU A 30 -9.57 14.46 -12.82
C LEU A 30 -9.59 15.07 -11.41
N LEU A 31 -10.40 14.53 -10.49
CA LEU A 31 -10.53 15.06 -9.13
C LEU A 31 -9.42 14.62 -8.16
N SER A 32 -8.64 13.57 -8.47
CA SER A 32 -7.52 13.15 -7.60
C SER A 32 -6.42 14.21 -7.49
N SER A 33 -6.28 15.07 -8.50
CA SER A 33 -5.24 16.10 -8.57
C SER A 33 -5.51 17.35 -7.72
N LEU A 34 -6.73 17.50 -7.16
CA LEU A 34 -7.13 18.72 -6.45
C LEU A 34 -6.89 18.67 -4.94
N VAL A 35 -6.53 17.50 -4.37
CA VAL A 35 -6.30 17.37 -2.93
C VAL A 35 -4.87 17.79 -2.60
N PRO A 36 -4.65 18.84 -1.78
CA PRO A 36 -3.30 19.21 -1.37
C PRO A 36 -2.58 18.05 -0.69
N THR A 37 -1.28 17.89 -0.94
CA THR A 37 -0.49 16.74 -0.43
C THR A 37 -0.56 16.59 1.09
N SER A 38 -0.60 17.69 1.85
CA SER A 38 -0.75 17.65 3.31
C SER A 38 -2.09 17.05 3.74
N LEU A 39 -3.16 17.36 3.03
CA LEU A 39 -4.50 16.80 3.26
C LEU A 39 -4.56 15.34 2.80
N ALA A 40 -3.98 15.02 1.64
CA ALA A 40 -3.88 13.65 1.14
C ALA A 40 -3.18 12.74 2.16
N ARG A 41 -2.06 13.20 2.76
CA ARG A 41 -1.38 12.46 3.84
C ARG A 41 -2.28 12.26 5.04
N ARG A 42 -2.88 13.33 5.58
CA ARG A 42 -3.78 13.24 6.74
C ARG A 42 -5.04 12.39 6.52
N ALA A 43 -5.48 12.28 5.27
CA ALA A 43 -6.62 11.45 4.89
C ALA A 43 -6.35 9.95 4.95
N ILE A 44 -5.09 9.52 4.88
CA ILE A 44 -4.72 8.12 4.96
C ILE A 44 -4.69 7.69 6.42
N ALA A 45 -5.56 6.76 6.80
CA ALA A 45 -5.43 6.00 8.02
C ALA A 45 -4.52 4.80 7.77
N VAL A 46 -3.68 4.50 8.75
CA VAL A 46 -2.93 3.25 8.82
C VAL A 46 -3.49 2.48 10.02
N SER A 47 -3.56 1.15 9.90
CA SER A 47 -3.83 0.23 10.99
C SER A 47 -2.79 -0.88 10.92
N VAL A 48 -2.20 -1.26 12.04
CA VAL A 48 -1.29 -2.40 12.14
C VAL A 48 -1.76 -3.36 13.23
N GLU A 49 -1.84 -4.63 12.88
CA GLU A 49 -2.28 -5.71 13.77
C GLU A 49 -1.37 -6.91 13.57
N THR A 50 -1.26 -7.74 14.61
CA THR A 50 -0.56 -9.02 14.56
C THR A 50 -1.55 -10.17 14.77
N ASP A 51 -1.17 -11.38 14.38
CA ASP A 51 -2.01 -12.57 14.58
C ASP A 51 -2.21 -12.91 16.07
N ARG A 52 -1.24 -12.54 16.92
CA ARG A 52 -1.23 -12.77 18.37
C ARG A 52 -0.55 -11.60 19.10
N GLU A 53 -0.68 -11.58 20.42
CA GLU A 53 -0.03 -10.59 21.30
C GLU A 53 1.24 -11.13 21.96
N VAL A 54 1.42 -12.45 22.01
CA VAL A 54 2.55 -13.12 22.69
C VAL A 54 3.14 -14.18 21.77
N TYR A 55 4.46 -14.23 21.67
CA TYR A 55 5.23 -15.14 20.81
C TYR A 55 6.45 -15.68 21.55
N ASP A 56 6.88 -16.89 21.18
CA ASP A 56 8.15 -17.42 21.64
C ASP A 56 9.32 -16.75 20.88
N ARG A 57 10.51 -16.70 21.49
CA ARG A 57 11.71 -16.19 20.79
C ARG A 57 11.99 -16.92 19.47
N GLY A 58 12.08 -16.14 18.39
CA GLY A 58 12.37 -16.65 17.05
C GLY A 58 11.17 -17.26 16.34
N GLU A 59 9.99 -17.16 16.94
CA GLU A 59 8.73 -17.48 16.29
C GLU A 59 8.35 -16.42 15.24
N PRO A 60 7.85 -16.82 14.06
CA PRO A 60 7.36 -15.88 13.07
C PRO A 60 6.13 -15.10 13.55
N VAL A 61 6.12 -13.80 13.28
CA VAL A 61 5.02 -12.87 13.58
C VAL A 61 4.36 -12.46 12.27
N GLU A 62 3.07 -12.74 12.11
CA GLU A 62 2.29 -12.22 10.97
C GLU A 62 1.80 -10.82 11.29
N ILE A 63 2.18 -9.86 10.44
CA ILE A 63 1.82 -8.45 10.57
C ILE A 63 0.86 -8.12 9.45
N THR A 64 -0.35 -7.73 9.80
CA THR A 64 -1.34 -7.18 8.87
C THR A 64 -1.30 -5.66 8.93
N VAL A 65 -1.20 -5.02 7.78
CA VAL A 65 -1.30 -3.57 7.64
C VAL A 65 -2.49 -3.20 6.73
N GLU A 66 -3.36 -2.32 7.21
CA GLU A 66 -4.40 -1.67 6.41
C GLU A 66 -4.06 -0.19 6.17
N PHE A 67 -4.16 0.24 4.92
CA PHE A 67 -4.14 1.64 4.53
C PHE A 67 -5.52 2.03 4.00
N LYS A 68 -6.14 3.06 4.56
CA LYS A 68 -7.48 3.52 4.17
C LYS A 68 -7.49 5.00 3.80
N ASN A 69 -7.97 5.32 2.60
CA ASN A 69 -8.35 6.69 2.26
C ASN A 69 -9.69 7.03 2.92
N ARG A 70 -9.70 7.95 3.87
CA ARG A 70 -10.91 8.41 4.58
C ARG A 70 -11.77 9.37 3.75
N LEU A 71 -11.25 9.90 2.65
CA LEU A 71 -12.00 10.81 1.78
C LEU A 71 -12.83 10.05 0.73
N PRO A 72 -13.98 10.59 0.32
CA PRO A 72 -14.79 10.01 -0.76
C PRO A 72 -14.18 10.25 -2.15
N VAL A 73 -13.11 11.04 -2.23
CA VAL A 73 -12.38 11.34 -3.48
C VAL A 73 -11.02 10.64 -3.50
N ALA A 74 -10.51 10.39 -4.69
CA ALA A 74 -9.18 9.81 -4.86
C ALA A 74 -8.08 10.77 -4.34
N VAL A 75 -6.98 10.20 -3.86
CA VAL A 75 -5.82 10.93 -3.37
C VAL A 75 -4.52 10.28 -3.83
N ASP A 76 -3.53 11.12 -4.11
CA ASP A 76 -2.17 10.73 -4.41
C ASP A 76 -1.25 11.16 -3.28
N VAL A 77 -0.48 10.21 -2.72
CA VAL A 77 0.51 10.47 -1.68
C VAL A 77 1.92 10.30 -2.25
N PRO A 78 2.63 11.40 -2.57
CA PRO A 78 4.01 11.33 -3.06
C PRO A 78 4.95 10.80 -1.98
N THR A 79 5.84 9.88 -2.38
CA THR A 79 6.92 9.35 -1.55
C THR A 79 8.29 9.73 -2.16
N PRO A 80 9.26 10.19 -1.34
CA PRO A 80 10.56 10.65 -1.83
C PRO A 80 11.41 9.53 -2.47
N ARG A 81 11.07 8.27 -2.19
CA ARG A 81 11.75 7.07 -2.69
C ARG A 81 10.75 6.13 -3.33
N ARG A 82 11.26 5.07 -3.99
CA ARG A 82 10.45 4.02 -4.60
C ARG A 82 9.56 3.27 -3.60
N ARG A 83 9.98 3.23 -2.33
CA ARG A 83 9.21 2.63 -1.25
C ARG A 83 7.98 3.49 -0.98
N ARG A 84 6.80 2.87 -1.06
CA ARG A 84 5.49 3.53 -0.83
C ARG A 84 5.05 3.47 0.62
N TRP A 85 5.45 2.42 1.34
CA TRP A 85 5.13 2.17 2.73
C TRP A 85 6.23 1.31 3.36
N GLY A 86 6.26 1.20 4.69
CA GLY A 86 7.18 0.34 5.40
C GLY A 86 6.62 -0.08 6.76
N TRP A 87 7.33 -1.00 7.39
CA TRP A 87 7.09 -1.43 8.76
C TRP A 87 8.42 -1.56 9.50
N SER A 88 8.41 -1.47 10.82
CA SER A 88 9.61 -1.59 11.66
C SER A 88 9.31 -2.32 12.96
N VAL A 89 10.34 -2.95 13.52
CA VAL A 89 10.34 -3.49 14.89
C VAL A 89 11.30 -2.66 15.71
N ASP A 90 10.83 -2.02 16.78
CA ASP A 90 11.65 -1.14 17.65
C ASP A 90 12.44 -0.07 16.87
N GLY A 91 11.86 0.45 15.78
CA GLY A 91 12.47 1.42 14.89
C GLY A 91 13.41 0.84 13.81
N GLU A 92 13.73 -0.46 13.87
CA GLU A 92 14.51 -1.16 12.83
C GLU A 92 13.61 -1.53 11.65
N LEU A 93 13.84 -0.87 10.52
CA LEU A 93 13.02 -0.96 9.32
C LEU A 93 13.07 -2.37 8.72
N GLU A 94 11.92 -3.01 8.53
CA GLU A 94 11.82 -4.42 8.10
C GLU A 94 12.65 -5.37 8.98
N ALA A 95 12.87 -5.00 10.25
CA ALA A 95 13.75 -5.68 11.21
C ALA A 95 15.20 -5.85 10.72
N THR A 96 15.69 -4.90 9.91
CA THR A 96 17.08 -4.84 9.46
C THR A 96 17.75 -3.53 9.87
N ASP A 97 19.03 -3.60 10.24
CA ASP A 97 19.87 -2.41 10.48
C ASP A 97 20.40 -1.80 9.16
N GLU A 98 20.05 -2.39 8.01
CA GLU A 98 20.57 -2.00 6.72
C GLU A 98 20.14 -0.56 6.40
N ARG A 99 21.14 0.34 6.30
CA ARG A 99 20.94 1.69 5.78
C ARG A 99 20.72 1.63 4.28
N ARG A 100 19.53 1.20 3.84
CA ARG A 100 19.24 1.08 2.40
C ARG A 100 19.34 2.45 1.72
N TYR A 101 20.40 2.60 0.91
CA TYR A 101 20.56 3.68 -0.07
C TYR A 101 19.60 3.43 -1.24
N VAL A 102 18.30 3.63 -1.02
CA VAL A 102 17.32 3.50 -2.09
C VAL A 102 17.51 4.69 -3.02
N ARG A 103 17.91 4.42 -4.28
CA ARG A 103 17.97 5.45 -5.34
C ARG A 103 16.73 6.34 -5.25
N SER A 104 16.95 7.65 -5.23
CA SER A 104 15.97 8.72 -5.00
C SER A 104 14.98 8.89 -6.17
N LYS A 105 14.47 7.80 -6.75
CA LYS A 105 13.37 7.89 -7.70
C LYS A 105 12.08 8.01 -6.88
N PRO A 106 11.36 9.13 -6.96
CA PRO A 106 10.10 9.29 -6.26
C PRO A 106 9.07 8.27 -6.73
N SER A 107 8.09 7.98 -5.87
CA SER A 107 6.92 7.19 -6.23
C SER A 107 5.66 7.88 -5.69
N THR A 108 4.51 7.31 -6.02
CA THR A 108 3.20 7.80 -5.57
C THR A 108 2.42 6.62 -5.04
N PHE A 109 1.84 6.77 -3.85
CA PHE A 109 0.88 5.83 -3.30
C PHE A 109 -0.54 6.34 -3.55
N THR A 110 -1.19 5.80 -4.56
CA THR A 110 -2.51 6.23 -5.04
C THR A 110 -3.64 5.44 -4.37
N PHE A 111 -4.69 6.16 -3.98
CA PHE A 111 -5.93 5.60 -3.44
C PHE A 111 -7.14 6.18 -4.17
N ARG A 112 -8.13 5.33 -4.51
CA ARG A 112 -9.47 5.78 -4.90
C ARG A 112 -10.23 6.31 -3.68
N GLY A 113 -11.36 6.97 -3.91
CA GLY A 113 -12.25 7.40 -2.84
C GLY A 113 -12.69 6.23 -1.96
N GLY A 114 -12.48 6.33 -0.66
CA GLY A 114 -12.82 5.28 0.32
C GLY A 114 -11.99 3.99 0.21
N GLU A 115 -10.96 3.94 -0.65
CA GLU A 115 -10.21 2.71 -0.90
C GLU A 115 -9.48 2.22 0.35
N ARG A 116 -9.51 0.90 0.55
CA ARG A 116 -8.68 0.17 1.52
C ARG A 116 -7.68 -0.72 0.77
N LYS A 117 -6.44 -0.71 1.23
CA LYS A 117 -5.39 -1.65 0.80
C LYS A 117 -4.91 -2.42 2.01
N ARG A 118 -5.02 -3.74 1.97
CA ARG A 118 -4.54 -4.64 3.03
C ARG A 118 -3.33 -5.41 2.53
N VAL A 119 -2.30 -5.48 3.35
CA VAL A 119 -1.05 -6.20 3.06
C VAL A 119 -0.65 -6.99 4.30
N SER A 120 -0.27 -8.25 4.10
CA SER A 120 0.34 -9.07 5.16
C SER A 120 1.83 -9.23 4.89
N VAL A 121 2.64 -9.10 5.93
CA VAL A 121 4.08 -9.38 5.92
C VAL A 121 4.43 -10.23 7.14
N THR A 122 5.48 -11.04 7.02
CA THR A 122 5.91 -11.90 8.12
C THR A 122 7.29 -11.45 8.58
N TRP A 123 7.40 -11.13 9.86
CA TRP A 123 8.70 -11.03 10.51
C TRP A 123 9.13 -12.41 10.98
N SER A 124 10.37 -12.80 10.71
CA SER A 124 10.91 -14.12 11.10
C SER A 124 11.19 -14.27 12.61
N GLY A 125 10.85 -13.26 13.42
CA GLY A 125 11.23 -13.20 14.84
C GLY A 125 12.72 -12.99 15.07
N ARG A 126 13.45 -12.47 14.07
CA ARG A 126 14.91 -12.22 14.11
C ARG A 126 15.25 -10.88 13.48
N PHE A 127 16.21 -10.16 14.04
CA PHE A 127 16.79 -8.97 13.44
C PHE A 127 17.91 -9.36 12.48
N GLU A 128 17.88 -8.83 11.27
CA GLU A 128 18.98 -8.95 10.30
C GLU A 128 20.00 -7.83 10.57
N ARG A 129 21.25 -8.22 10.84
CA ARG A 129 22.35 -7.27 11.06
C ARG A 129 23.33 -7.36 9.88
N THR A 130 23.56 -6.23 9.25
CA THR A 130 24.31 -6.04 8.01
C THR A 130 25.41 -4.98 8.14
N GLY A 131 25.43 -4.23 9.25
CA GLY A 131 26.48 -3.24 9.54
C GLY A 131 27.87 -3.86 9.77
N GLY A 132 27.95 -5.17 10.01
CA GLY A 132 29.18 -5.94 10.18
C GLY A 132 29.16 -7.24 9.36
N ARG A 133 29.43 -8.38 10.00
CA ARG A 133 29.16 -9.69 9.38
C ARG A 133 27.65 -9.88 9.32
N HIS A 134 27.14 -10.32 8.17
CA HIS A 134 25.73 -10.64 8.03
C HIS A 134 25.33 -11.73 9.03
N GLU A 135 24.43 -11.39 9.96
CA GLU A 135 23.93 -12.29 11.00
C GLU A 135 22.44 -12.05 11.29
N PHE A 136 21.78 -13.07 11.85
CA PHE A 136 20.41 -13.01 12.33
C PHE A 136 20.41 -13.13 13.85
N VAL A 137 19.91 -12.11 14.54
CA VAL A 137 19.94 -12.00 16.00
C VAL A 137 18.53 -12.15 16.57
N LEU A 138 18.38 -12.96 17.61
CA LEU A 138 17.09 -13.08 18.32
C LEU A 138 16.79 -11.79 19.10
N PRO A 139 15.54 -11.31 19.10
CA PRO A 139 15.11 -10.20 19.95
C PRO A 139 15.32 -10.55 21.42
N GLU A 140 15.57 -9.54 22.25
CA GLU A 140 15.53 -9.70 23.71
C GLU A 140 14.11 -10.08 24.15
N PRO A 141 13.91 -10.86 25.22
CA PRO A 141 12.56 -11.04 25.77
C PRO A 141 11.98 -9.71 26.23
N GLY A 142 10.67 -9.51 26.05
CA GLY A 142 9.97 -8.31 26.49
C GLY A 142 8.96 -7.77 25.49
N THR A 143 8.58 -6.50 25.67
CA THR A 143 7.64 -5.81 24.79
C THR A 143 8.39 -5.20 23.61
N HIS A 144 7.90 -5.48 22.41
CA HIS A 144 8.41 -4.92 21.15
C HIS A 144 7.34 -4.10 20.45
N GLU A 145 7.75 -2.98 19.88
CA GLU A 145 6.90 -2.10 19.08
C GLU A 145 6.93 -2.55 17.61
N ILE A 146 5.76 -2.79 17.03
CA ILE A 146 5.58 -2.95 15.59
C ILE A 146 4.88 -1.70 15.05
N ARG A 147 5.57 -0.99 14.17
CA ARG A 147 5.06 0.22 13.53
C ARG A 147 4.87 -0.03 12.05
N ALA A 148 3.75 0.42 11.49
CA ALA A 148 3.55 0.50 10.04
C ALA A 148 3.32 1.95 9.62
N PHE A 149 3.80 2.33 8.43
CA PHE A 149 3.73 3.71 7.99
C PHE A 149 3.75 3.85 6.46
N VAL A 150 3.18 4.96 5.97
CA VAL A 150 3.37 5.40 4.58
C VAL A 150 4.72 6.11 4.49
N ALA A 151 5.55 5.73 3.51
CA ALA A 151 6.94 6.18 3.39
C ALA A 151 7.07 7.61 2.82
N THR A 152 6.40 8.56 3.47
CA THR A 152 6.53 10.00 3.22
C THR A 152 7.75 10.59 3.95
N ASP A 153 8.08 11.85 3.66
CA ASP A 153 9.16 12.57 4.33
C ASP A 153 8.91 12.69 5.85
N PRO A 154 9.88 12.33 6.71
CA PRO A 154 9.71 12.34 8.16
C PRO A 154 9.55 13.76 8.75
N ASN A 155 9.96 14.81 8.04
CA ASN A 155 9.81 16.19 8.52
C ASN A 155 8.35 16.72 8.39
N GLY A 156 7.43 15.90 7.88
CA GLY A 156 6.01 16.23 7.78
C GLY A 156 5.12 15.18 8.46
N SER A 157 3.79 15.33 8.28
CA SER A 157 2.84 14.32 8.74
C SER A 157 3.06 13.01 7.97
N GLN A 158 3.55 11.99 8.67
CA GLN A 158 3.69 10.62 8.19
C GLN A 158 2.52 9.79 8.71
N PRO A 159 1.61 9.32 7.84
CA PRO A 159 0.56 8.38 8.26
C PRO A 159 1.19 7.10 8.79
N SER A 160 0.86 6.73 10.03
CA SER A 160 1.41 5.57 10.71
C SER A 160 0.47 5.05 11.78
N ASP A 161 0.68 3.80 12.16
CA ASP A 161 0.07 3.17 13.32
C ASP A 161 1.08 2.27 14.02
N VAL A 162 0.80 1.96 15.29
CA VAL A 162 1.67 1.19 16.16
C VAL A 162 0.86 0.15 16.93
N THR A 163 1.39 -1.07 17.00
CA THR A 163 0.94 -2.12 17.92
C THR A 163 2.13 -2.66 18.69
N THR A 164 1.87 -3.40 19.77
CA THR A 164 2.91 -4.00 20.61
C THR A 164 2.69 -5.49 20.74
N ILE A 165 3.78 -6.25 20.73
CA ILE A 165 3.77 -7.68 21.03
C ILE A 165 4.71 -7.96 22.20
N ARG A 166 4.56 -9.12 22.83
CA ARG A 166 5.45 -9.62 23.87
C ARG A 166 6.17 -10.86 23.38
N ILE A 167 7.49 -10.90 23.57
CA ILE A 167 8.33 -12.04 23.27
C ILE A 167 8.80 -12.68 24.59
N GLU A 168 8.57 -13.98 24.73
CA GLU A 168 8.96 -14.80 25.89
C GLU A 168 10.16 -15.70 25.59
#